data_AF-A0A841YD35-F1
#
_entry.id   AF-A0A841YD35-F1
#
_cell.length_a   1.000
_cell.length_b   1.000
_cell.length_c   1.000
_cell.angle_alpha   90.00
_cell.angle_beta   90.00
_cell.angle_gamma   90.00
#
_symmetry.space_group_name_H-M   'P 1'
#
loop_
_entity.id
_entity.type
_entity.pdbx_description
1 polymer ?
#
loop_
_entity_poly.entity_id
_entity_poly.type
_entity_poly.pdbx_seq_one_letter_code
_entity_poly.pdbx_strand_id
1 'polypeptide(L)'
;MKRVIGYIILGIVLLGLIFTGVHFYKINQFKANSIKKYPYQYNGKFVYTMSFFSDTQEEGESYIFTKANKIEQVKMKNEHTIAYKEKRGKSILETTLDDKIGTQLELYLFIVKNNKASDVKMDFSMEGIRVTSNQIANLNFSLVSNKRINELTVNPPKNPKYAYFQVDTDEKTIIFKLTGKRDKQNYAKWNVFTEDGTLIKKVTAY
;
A
#
# COMPACT_ATOMS: atom_id res chain seq x y z
N MET A 1 0.13 -24.87 -49.56
CA MET A 1 0.10 -25.17 -48.10
C MET A 1 1.25 -24.53 -47.32
N LYS A 2 2.54 -24.75 -47.65
CA LYS A 2 3.68 -24.19 -46.88
C LYS A 2 3.66 -22.65 -46.69
N ARG A 3 3.29 -21.89 -47.73
CA ARG A 3 3.15 -20.42 -47.66
C ARG A 3 2.00 -19.97 -46.73
N VAL A 4 0.87 -20.67 -46.77
CA VAL A 4 -0.30 -20.40 -45.92
C VAL A 4 0.03 -20.66 -44.45
N ILE A 5 0.71 -21.77 -44.15
CA ILE A 5 1.19 -22.07 -42.78
C ILE A 5 2.18 -21.00 -42.31
N GLY A 6 3.06 -20.51 -43.19
CA GLY A 6 3.98 -19.40 -42.88
C GLY A 6 3.27 -18.11 -42.47
N TYR A 7 2.19 -17.72 -43.17
CA TYR A 7 1.39 -16.55 -42.80
C TYR A 7 0.64 -16.73 -41.48
N ILE A 8 0.14 -17.94 -41.18
CA ILE A 8 -0.51 -18.25 -39.90
C ILE A 8 0.48 -18.10 -38.75
N ILE A 9 1.69 -18.66 -38.88
CA ILE A 9 2.74 -18.55 -37.85
C ILE A 9 3.12 -17.08 -37.65
N LEU A 10 3.32 -16.33 -38.73
CA LEU A 10 3.64 -14.89 -38.65
C LEU A 10 2.54 -14.11 -37.92
N GLY A 11 1.28 -14.39 -38.21
CA GLY A 11 0.13 -13.78 -37.53
C GLY A 11 0.11 -14.06 -36.03
N ILE A 12 0.37 -15.30 -35.61
CA ILE A 12 0.45 -15.68 -34.19
C ILE A 12 1.60 -14.96 -33.49
N VAL A 13 2.78 -14.89 -34.11
CA VAL A 13 3.94 -14.18 -33.56
C VAL A 13 3.64 -12.69 -33.39
N LEU A 14 3.02 -12.06 -34.40
CA LEU A 14 2.67 -10.64 -34.34
C LEU A 14 1.66 -10.35 -33.22
N LEU A 15 0.62 -11.18 -33.08
CA LEU A 15 -0.36 -11.08 -31.98
C LEU A 15 0.31 -11.26 -30.61
N GLY A 16 1.23 -12.21 -30.49
CA GLY A 16 2.03 -12.41 -29.28
C GLY A 16 2.85 -11.18 -28.90
N LEU A 17 3.54 -10.57 -29.86
CA LEU A 17 4.32 -9.35 -29.65
C LEU A 17 3.44 -8.17 -29.23
N ILE A 18 2.30 -7.97 -29.89
CA ILE A 18 1.34 -6.91 -29.56
C ILE A 18 0.81 -7.10 -28.13
N PHE A 19 0.38 -8.31 -27.77
CA PHE A 19 -0.13 -8.60 -26.43
C PHE A 19 0.92 -8.36 -25.35
N THR A 20 2.16 -8.80 -25.59
CA THR A 20 3.28 -8.62 -24.66
C THR A 20 3.65 -7.14 -24.52
N GLY A 21 3.71 -6.40 -25.62
CA GLY A 21 3.98 -4.96 -25.63
C GLY A 21 2.91 -4.15 -24.88
N VAL A 22 1.62 -4.44 -25.12
CA VAL A 22 0.51 -3.80 -24.41
C VAL A 22 0.54 -4.13 -22.92
N HIS A 23 0.85 -5.37 -22.56
CA HIS A 23 0.97 -5.79 -21.16
C HIS A 23 2.12 -5.07 -20.45
N PHE A 24 3.30 -5.02 -21.08
CA PHE A 24 4.48 -4.33 -20.55
C PHE A 24 4.23 -2.83 -20.39
N TYR A 25 3.63 -2.20 -21.41
CA TYR A 25 3.24 -0.79 -21.33
C TYR A 25 2.31 -0.53 -20.15
N LYS A 26 1.25 -1.35 -19.97
CA LYS A 26 0.30 -1.20 -18.86
C LYS A 26 0.95 -1.32 -17.49
N ILE A 27 1.89 -2.26 -17.29
CA ILE A 27 2.56 -2.46 -15.99
C ILE A 27 3.52 -1.33 -15.65
N ASN A 28 4.10 -0.67 -16.64
CA ASN A 28 5.03 0.45 -16.42
C ASN A 28 4.33 1.82 -16.34
N GLN A 29 3.00 1.88 -16.43
CA GLN A 29 2.29 3.16 -16.27
C GLN A 29 2.36 3.66 -14.83
N PHE A 30 2.94 4.84 -14.66
CA PHE A 30 2.96 5.59 -13.41
C PHE A 30 2.13 6.88 -13.55
N LYS A 31 1.40 7.25 -12.50
CA LYS A 31 0.73 8.54 -12.39
C LYS A 31 0.84 9.10 -10.98
N ALA A 32 1.45 10.26 -10.87
CA ALA A 32 1.43 11.11 -9.68
C ALA A 32 0.18 12.00 -9.69
N ASN A 33 -0.46 12.16 -8.55
CA ASN A 33 -1.65 12.98 -8.40
C ASN A 33 -1.58 13.76 -7.09
N SER A 34 -1.34 15.06 -7.16
CA SER A 34 -1.34 15.88 -5.95
C SER A 34 -2.73 16.28 -5.49
N ILE A 35 -2.87 16.38 -4.17
CA ILE A 35 -4.11 16.70 -3.48
C ILE A 35 -4.03 18.16 -3.08
N LYS A 36 -4.93 18.98 -3.63
CA LYS A 36 -4.98 20.43 -3.38
C LYS A 36 -5.95 20.82 -2.27
N LYS A 37 -6.87 19.93 -1.91
CA LYS A 37 -7.88 20.16 -0.88
C LYS A 37 -8.46 18.85 -0.37
N TYR A 38 -8.85 18.86 0.89
CA TYR A 38 -9.62 17.80 1.52
C TYR A 38 -11.06 18.28 1.80
N PRO A 39 -12.06 17.37 1.84
CA PRO A 39 -11.96 15.97 1.47
C PRO A 39 -11.67 15.79 -0.03
N TYR A 40 -10.97 14.71 -0.37
CA TYR A 40 -10.55 14.38 -1.72
C TYR A 40 -11.16 13.06 -2.19
N GLN A 41 -11.54 13.00 -3.46
CA GLN A 41 -11.92 11.75 -4.13
C GLN A 41 -11.28 11.71 -5.51
N TYR A 42 -10.59 10.61 -5.82
CA TYR A 42 -10.04 10.42 -7.14
C TYR A 42 -11.14 9.99 -8.13
N ASN A 43 -11.35 10.80 -9.16
CA ASN A 43 -12.36 10.54 -10.20
C ASN A 43 -11.75 10.11 -11.55
N GLY A 44 -10.43 9.93 -11.60
CA GLY A 44 -9.73 9.53 -12.82
C GLY A 44 -9.68 8.01 -13.01
N LYS A 45 -9.07 7.59 -14.12
CA LYS A 45 -8.76 6.17 -14.37
C LYS A 45 -7.52 5.75 -13.58
N PHE A 46 -7.61 4.64 -12.86
CA PHE A 46 -6.46 4.03 -12.20
C PHE A 46 -5.51 3.36 -13.20
N VAL A 47 -4.24 3.76 -13.18
CA VAL A 47 -3.14 3.11 -13.90
C VAL A 47 -2.46 2.06 -13.02
N TYR A 48 -1.36 1.44 -13.45
CA TYR A 48 -0.74 0.36 -12.66
C TYR A 48 -0.10 0.88 -11.37
N THR A 49 0.72 1.93 -11.43
CA THR A 49 1.27 2.57 -10.23
C THR A 49 0.72 3.97 -10.09
N MET A 50 0.16 4.30 -8.94
CA MET A 50 -0.38 5.61 -8.65
C MET A 50 0.14 6.16 -7.33
N SER A 51 0.56 7.41 -7.32
CA SER A 51 0.95 8.13 -6.11
C SER A 51 -0.03 9.27 -5.83
N PHE A 52 -0.39 9.43 -4.57
CA PHE A 52 -1.19 10.52 -4.04
C PHE A 52 -0.41 11.19 -2.90
N PHE A 53 -0.25 12.50 -2.98
CA PHE A 53 0.50 13.29 -1.99
C PHE A 53 -0.14 14.66 -1.85
N SER A 54 0.04 15.30 -0.70
CA SER A 54 -0.50 16.63 -0.46
C SER A 54 0.36 17.70 -1.14
N ASP A 55 -0.28 18.61 -1.88
CA ASP A 55 0.31 19.87 -2.37
C ASP A 55 -0.02 21.06 -1.44
N THR A 56 -0.72 20.79 -0.34
CA THR A 56 -1.04 21.76 0.69
C THR A 56 0.20 22.09 1.53
N GLN A 57 0.22 23.26 2.17
CA GLN A 57 1.25 23.57 3.19
C GLN A 57 1.12 22.68 4.43
N GLU A 58 0.00 21.96 4.58
CA GLU A 58 -0.23 20.95 5.59
C GLU A 58 0.61 19.70 5.25
N GLU A 59 1.57 19.37 6.11
CA GLU A 59 2.33 18.12 6.06
C GLU A 59 1.36 16.94 6.18
N GLY A 60 1.54 15.93 5.34
CA GLY A 60 0.64 14.78 5.29
C GLY A 60 1.27 13.57 4.64
N GLU A 61 0.65 12.42 4.86
CA GLU A 61 1.14 11.15 4.35
C GLU A 61 1.10 11.10 2.83
N SER A 62 2.07 10.37 2.28
CA SER A 62 2.11 10.05 0.86
C SER A 62 1.67 8.60 0.65
N TYR A 63 0.79 8.38 -0.32
CA TYR A 63 0.15 7.10 -0.58
C TYR A 63 0.51 6.60 -1.97
N ILE A 64 1.20 5.48 -2.06
CA ILE A 64 1.59 4.87 -3.33
C ILE A 64 0.90 3.52 -3.48
N PHE A 65 0.05 3.39 -4.49
CA PHE A 65 -0.53 2.12 -4.89
C PHE A 65 0.27 1.49 -6.02
N THR A 66 0.73 0.27 -5.81
CA THR A 66 1.13 -0.65 -6.89
C THR A 66 -0.06 -1.55 -7.24
N LYS A 67 -0.28 -1.80 -8.54
CA LYS A 67 -1.50 -2.41 -9.09
C LYS A 67 -2.77 -1.61 -8.78
N ALA A 68 -2.69 -0.27 -8.81
CA ALA A 68 -3.82 0.62 -8.59
C ALA A 68 -4.97 0.37 -9.57
N ASN A 69 -4.71 -0.18 -10.75
CA ASN A 69 -5.73 -0.62 -11.72
C ASN A 69 -6.66 -1.74 -11.22
N LYS A 70 -6.48 -2.24 -9.99
CA LYS A 70 -7.40 -3.14 -9.29
C LYS A 70 -8.36 -2.41 -8.34
N ILE A 71 -8.05 -1.16 -8.03
CA ILE A 71 -8.83 -0.26 -7.18
C ILE A 71 -9.99 0.33 -7.99
N GLU A 72 -11.15 0.44 -7.36
CA GLU A 72 -12.35 1.08 -7.94
C GLU A 72 -12.53 2.51 -7.44
N GLN A 73 -12.08 2.80 -6.21
CA GLN A 73 -12.25 4.11 -5.59
C GLN A 73 -11.13 4.38 -4.57
N VAL A 74 -10.69 5.63 -4.51
CA VAL A 74 -9.84 6.18 -3.45
C VAL A 74 -10.48 7.49 -2.97
N LYS A 75 -10.56 7.65 -1.65
CA LYS A 75 -11.05 8.83 -0.94
C LYS A 75 -10.09 9.17 0.19
N MET A 76 -9.90 10.45 0.46
CA MET A 76 -9.21 10.94 1.65
C MET A 76 -10.08 11.96 2.35
N LYS A 77 -10.30 11.79 3.66
CA LYS A 77 -11.10 12.75 4.43
C LYS A 77 -10.28 13.98 4.80
N ASN A 78 -9.03 13.76 5.17
CA ASN A 78 -7.98 14.71 5.50
C ASN A 78 -6.63 14.07 5.12
N GLU A 79 -5.54 14.76 5.41
CA GLU A 79 -4.16 14.35 5.16
C GLU A 79 -3.82 12.97 5.77
N HIS A 80 -4.33 12.69 6.98
CA HIS A 80 -4.05 11.48 7.76
C HIS A 80 -5.06 10.34 7.59
N THR A 81 -5.93 10.39 6.58
CA THR A 81 -6.95 9.38 6.36
C THR A 81 -7.08 8.98 4.91
N ILE A 82 -6.99 7.68 4.64
CA ILE A 82 -7.29 7.11 3.32
C ILE A 82 -8.33 6.00 3.41
N ALA A 83 -9.24 5.99 2.45
CA ALA A 83 -10.17 4.90 2.22
C ALA A 83 -10.13 4.48 0.75
N TYR A 84 -10.07 3.18 0.49
CA TYR A 84 -10.08 2.63 -0.85
C TYR A 84 -10.93 1.37 -0.95
N LYS A 85 -11.43 1.11 -2.15
CA LYS A 85 -12.23 -0.06 -2.48
C LYS A 85 -11.58 -0.84 -3.60
N GLU A 86 -11.45 -2.15 -3.43
CA GLU A 86 -10.80 -3.04 -4.39
C GLU A 86 -11.73 -4.17 -4.85
N LYS A 87 -11.75 -4.44 -6.18
CA LYS A 87 -12.66 -5.43 -6.78
C LYS A 87 -12.15 -6.86 -6.78
N ARG A 88 -10.84 -7.05 -7.02
CA ARG A 88 -10.24 -8.36 -7.36
C ARG A 88 -9.06 -8.76 -6.46
N GLY A 89 -8.66 -7.89 -5.54
CA GLY A 89 -7.42 -8.04 -4.76
C GLY A 89 -6.15 -7.92 -5.60
N LYS A 90 -5.02 -7.87 -4.89
CA LYS A 90 -3.61 -7.81 -5.34
C LYS A 90 -2.97 -6.42 -5.32
N SER A 91 -3.68 -5.37 -4.93
CA SER A 91 -3.06 -4.07 -4.70
C SER A 91 -2.08 -4.10 -3.53
N ILE A 92 -1.09 -3.23 -3.60
CA ILE A 92 -0.19 -2.92 -2.49
C ILE A 92 -0.27 -1.42 -2.30
N LEU A 93 -0.61 -0.98 -1.10
CA LEU A 93 -0.57 0.40 -0.68
C LEU A 93 0.62 0.59 0.25
N GLU A 94 1.53 1.45 -0.15
CA GLU A 94 2.63 1.95 0.67
C GLU A 94 2.24 3.35 1.15
N THR A 95 2.18 3.53 2.48
CA THR A 95 1.97 4.83 3.11
C THR A 95 3.28 5.28 3.73
N THR A 96 3.86 6.35 3.19
CA THR A 96 4.96 7.07 3.84
C THR A 96 4.36 8.03 4.86
N LEU A 97 4.75 7.85 6.13
CA LEU A 97 4.27 8.71 7.21
C LEU A 97 4.94 10.08 7.14
N ASP A 98 4.21 11.14 7.49
CA ASP A 98 4.82 12.46 7.69
C ASP A 98 5.81 12.42 8.88
N ASP A 99 6.69 13.42 8.95
CA ASP A 99 7.77 13.44 9.94
C ASP A 99 7.25 13.46 11.38
N LYS A 100 6.11 14.09 11.67
CA LYS A 100 5.56 14.17 13.03
C LYS A 100 5.02 12.82 13.47
N ILE A 101 4.12 12.22 12.69
CA ILE A 101 3.54 10.91 13.01
C ILE A 101 4.62 9.83 12.94
N GLY A 102 5.44 9.84 11.88
CA GLY A 102 6.50 8.86 11.67
C GLY A 102 7.58 8.88 12.75
N THR A 103 7.93 10.05 13.28
CA THR A 103 8.86 10.16 14.42
C THR A 103 8.24 9.61 15.71
N GLN A 104 7.01 10.02 16.03
CA GLN A 104 6.33 9.59 17.27
C GLN A 104 6.06 8.08 17.29
N LEU A 105 5.74 7.51 16.14
CA LEU A 105 5.51 6.08 15.96
C LEU A 105 6.81 5.29 15.71
N GLU A 106 7.93 5.97 15.46
CA GLU A 106 9.19 5.37 15.00
C GLU A 106 9.06 4.50 13.73
N LEU A 107 8.17 4.90 12.84
CA LEU A 107 7.77 4.16 11.66
C LEU A 107 7.89 5.04 10.42
N TYR A 108 8.50 4.50 9.37
CA TYR A 108 8.70 5.21 8.12
C TYR A 108 7.61 4.87 7.10
N LEU A 109 7.42 3.57 6.84
CA LEU A 109 6.36 3.08 5.96
C LEU A 109 5.40 2.17 6.71
N PHE A 110 4.11 2.36 6.44
CA PHE A 110 3.07 1.38 6.70
C PHE A 110 2.61 0.80 5.36
N ILE A 111 2.76 -0.51 5.18
CA ILE A 111 2.44 -1.16 3.90
C ILE A 111 1.31 -2.16 4.10
N VAL A 112 0.27 -2.05 3.26
CA VAL A 112 -0.86 -2.97 3.21
C VAL A 112 -0.91 -3.64 1.85
N LYS A 113 -0.77 -4.97 1.84
CA LYS A 113 -1.01 -5.80 0.67
C LYS A 113 -2.37 -6.47 0.82
N ASN A 114 -3.27 -6.19 -0.11
CA ASN A 114 -4.59 -6.79 -0.14
C ASN A 114 -4.60 -8.02 -1.04
N ASN A 115 -4.96 -9.18 -0.50
CA ASN A 115 -4.96 -10.42 -1.27
C ASN A 115 -6.27 -10.70 -2.00
N LYS A 116 -7.40 -10.10 -1.57
CA LYS A 116 -8.74 -10.31 -2.14
C LYS A 116 -9.48 -8.98 -2.29
N ALA A 117 -10.71 -9.02 -2.77
CA ALA A 117 -11.55 -7.84 -2.79
C ALA A 117 -11.85 -7.39 -1.36
N SER A 118 -11.63 -6.10 -1.06
CA SER A 118 -12.02 -5.53 0.23
C SER A 118 -12.16 -4.02 0.13
N ASP A 119 -12.93 -3.49 1.08
CA ASP A 119 -12.97 -2.07 1.37
C ASP A 119 -12.03 -1.85 2.56
N VAL A 120 -11.12 -0.89 2.45
CA VAL A 120 -10.11 -0.62 3.47
C VAL A 120 -10.10 0.86 3.77
N LYS A 121 -10.12 1.19 5.06
CA LYS A 121 -9.95 2.54 5.60
C LYS A 121 -8.79 2.52 6.59
N MET A 122 -7.95 3.54 6.54
CA MET A 122 -6.84 3.72 7.47
C MET A 122 -6.87 5.15 7.99
N ASP A 123 -6.75 5.28 9.30
CA ASP A 123 -6.59 6.54 10.01
C ASP A 123 -5.24 6.50 10.74
N PHE A 124 -4.41 7.51 10.50
CA PHE A 124 -3.08 7.65 11.08
C PHE A 124 -3.12 8.71 12.19
N SER A 125 -2.47 8.45 13.32
CA SER A 125 -2.34 9.41 14.41
C SER A 125 -1.05 9.16 15.20
N MET A 126 -0.69 10.13 16.04
CA MET A 126 0.44 10.00 16.97
C MET A 126 0.30 8.82 17.96
N GLU A 127 -0.92 8.33 18.20
CA GLU A 127 -1.17 7.20 19.12
C GLU A 127 -1.10 5.83 18.44
N GLY A 128 -1.19 5.79 17.11
CA GLY A 128 -1.18 4.55 16.35
C GLY A 128 -1.86 4.63 14.99
N ILE A 129 -2.04 3.46 14.40
CA ILE A 129 -2.65 3.31 13.08
C ILE A 129 -3.91 2.48 13.25
N ARG A 130 -5.07 3.01 12.86
CA ARG A 130 -6.33 2.26 12.84
C ARG A 130 -6.58 1.79 11.41
N VAL A 131 -6.84 0.49 11.25
CA VAL A 131 -7.24 -0.09 9.96
C VAL A 131 -8.61 -0.72 10.12
N THR A 132 -9.55 -0.29 9.29
CA THR A 132 -10.89 -0.88 9.19
C THR A 132 -11.06 -1.52 7.83
N SER A 133 -11.53 -2.76 7.78
CA SER A 133 -11.88 -3.45 6.54
C SER A 133 -13.08 -4.35 6.73
N ASN A 134 -13.80 -4.62 5.63
CA ASN A 134 -14.82 -5.66 5.64
C ASN A 134 -14.24 -7.07 5.82
N GLN A 135 -12.94 -7.30 5.53
CA GLN A 135 -12.25 -8.57 5.73
C GLN A 135 -10.75 -8.35 6.05
N ILE A 136 -10.42 -8.09 7.34
CA ILE A 136 -9.04 -7.86 7.80
C ILE A 136 -8.12 -9.04 7.50
N ALA A 137 -8.61 -10.28 7.64
CA ALA A 137 -7.83 -11.49 7.36
C ALA A 137 -7.29 -11.57 5.90
N ASN A 138 -7.79 -10.76 4.97
CA ASN A 138 -7.24 -10.71 3.60
C ASN A 138 -6.03 -9.78 3.45
N LEU A 139 -5.70 -9.02 4.49
CA LEU A 139 -4.67 -8.00 4.47
C LEU A 139 -3.38 -8.54 5.08
N ASN A 140 -2.27 -8.29 4.38
CA ASN A 140 -0.93 -8.48 4.90
C ASN A 140 -0.31 -7.11 5.16
N PHE A 141 0.32 -6.97 6.32
CA PHE A 141 0.88 -5.71 6.79
C PHE A 141 2.39 -5.81 6.86
N SER A 142 3.09 -4.71 6.59
CA SER A 142 4.49 -4.54 6.94
C SER A 142 4.67 -3.20 7.64
N LEU A 143 5.40 -3.24 8.76
CA LEU A 143 5.82 -2.08 9.51
C LEU A 143 7.30 -1.84 9.20
N VAL A 144 7.63 -0.75 8.53
CA VAL A 144 9.01 -0.42 8.14
C VAL A 144 9.57 0.63 9.08
N SER A 145 10.66 0.30 9.77
CA SER A 145 11.27 1.18 10.78
C SER A 145 11.97 2.41 10.14
N ASN A 146 12.01 3.52 10.88
CA ASN A 146 12.83 4.70 10.54
C ASN A 146 14.31 4.37 10.32
N LYS A 147 14.81 3.27 10.89
CA LYS A 147 16.18 2.79 10.63
C LYS A 147 16.46 2.47 9.17
N ARG A 148 15.42 2.22 8.36
CA ARG A 148 15.54 1.88 6.93
C ARG A 148 15.36 3.08 6.01
N ILE A 149 15.15 4.30 6.52
CA ILE A 149 14.95 5.50 5.68
C ILE A 149 16.10 5.66 4.69
N ASN A 150 17.35 5.66 5.16
CA ASN A 150 18.52 5.87 4.29
C ASN A 150 18.65 4.80 3.21
N GLU A 151 18.34 3.54 3.53
CA GLU A 151 18.33 2.43 2.57
C GLU A 151 17.30 2.66 1.46
N LEU A 152 16.14 3.22 1.81
CA LEU A 152 14.99 3.32 0.92
C LEU A 152 14.90 4.66 0.18
N THR A 153 15.67 5.67 0.56
CA THR A 153 15.62 7.01 -0.07
C THR A 153 16.90 7.39 -0.81
N VAL A 154 18.08 7.11 -0.26
CA VAL A 154 19.36 7.58 -0.83
C VAL A 154 19.85 6.67 -1.93
N ASN A 155 19.82 5.35 -1.71
CA ASN A 155 20.19 4.33 -2.69
C ASN A 155 19.16 3.19 -2.71
N PRO A 156 17.91 3.49 -3.12
CA PRO A 156 16.82 2.53 -3.03
C PRO A 156 17.13 1.26 -3.84
N PRO A 157 16.97 0.07 -3.24
CA PRO A 157 17.04 -1.16 -4.01
C PRO A 157 15.92 -1.19 -5.04
N LYS A 158 16.19 -1.77 -6.22
CA LYS A 158 15.17 -1.90 -7.28
C LYS A 158 13.92 -2.65 -6.81
N ASN A 159 14.09 -3.60 -5.89
CA ASN A 159 13.02 -4.39 -5.27
C ASN A 159 13.26 -4.49 -3.77
N PRO A 160 12.81 -3.51 -2.97
CA PRO A 160 12.95 -3.57 -1.51
C PRO A 160 12.22 -4.79 -0.95
N LYS A 161 12.84 -5.46 0.02
CA LYS A 161 12.22 -6.56 0.76
C LYS A 161 11.55 -6.03 2.02
N TYR A 162 10.33 -6.50 2.27
CA TYR A 162 9.51 -6.13 3.43
C TYR A 162 9.09 -7.38 4.20
N ALA A 163 9.06 -7.27 5.53
CA ALA A 163 8.65 -8.34 6.42
C ALA A 163 7.13 -8.28 6.63
N TYR A 164 6.40 -9.03 5.82
CA TYR A 164 4.94 -9.08 5.92
C TYR A 164 4.46 -10.03 7.02
N PHE A 165 3.39 -9.65 7.69
CA PHE A 165 2.62 -10.51 8.58
C PHE A 165 1.12 -10.36 8.32
N GLN A 166 0.37 -11.39 8.72
CA GLN A 166 -1.08 -11.43 8.65
C GLN A 166 -1.68 -11.34 10.07
N VAL A 167 -2.90 -10.82 10.14
CA VAL A 167 -3.72 -10.78 11.36
C VAL A 167 -4.98 -11.59 11.07
N ASP A 168 -5.02 -12.82 11.59
CA ASP A 168 -6.15 -13.73 11.41
C ASP A 168 -7.22 -13.41 12.44
N THR A 169 -8.17 -12.57 12.05
CA THR A 169 -9.30 -12.14 12.89
C THR A 169 -10.55 -11.90 12.05
N ASP A 170 -11.70 -12.15 12.64
CA ASP A 170 -13.01 -11.79 12.09
C ASP A 170 -13.40 -10.34 12.41
N GLU A 171 -12.61 -9.65 13.22
CA GLU A 171 -12.80 -8.23 13.53
C GLU A 171 -12.66 -7.37 12.27
N LYS A 172 -13.53 -6.35 12.20
CA LYS A 172 -13.49 -5.37 11.10
C LYS A 172 -12.46 -4.28 11.32
N THR A 173 -12.12 -4.00 12.57
CA THR A 173 -11.21 -2.92 12.94
C THR A 173 -10.07 -3.48 13.78
N ILE A 174 -8.84 -3.12 13.42
CA ILE A 174 -7.64 -3.37 14.21
C ILE A 174 -6.86 -2.08 14.43
N ILE A 175 -6.12 -2.01 15.54
CA ILE A 175 -5.35 -0.84 15.94
C ILE A 175 -3.92 -1.26 16.23
N PHE A 176 -2.97 -0.67 15.50
CA PHE A 176 -1.54 -0.83 15.71
C PHE A 176 -1.06 0.24 16.68
N LYS A 177 -0.42 -0.16 17.78
CA LYS A 177 0.17 0.76 18.76
C LYS A 177 1.63 0.41 19.07
N LEU A 178 2.47 1.44 19.13
CA LEU A 178 3.86 1.33 19.58
C LEU A 178 3.89 0.97 21.08
N THR A 179 4.79 0.07 21.47
CA THR A 179 4.85 -0.42 22.86
C THR A 179 5.90 0.26 23.74
N GLY A 180 6.78 1.07 23.15
CA GLY A 180 8.00 1.58 23.79
C GLY A 180 9.08 0.52 24.05
N LYS A 181 8.81 -0.76 23.74
CA LYS A 181 9.77 -1.87 23.90
C LYS A 181 10.54 -2.12 22.61
N ARG A 182 11.73 -2.70 22.75
CA ARG A 182 12.60 -3.10 21.64
C ARG A 182 12.76 -4.61 21.54
N ASP A 183 13.10 -5.11 20.35
CA ASP A 183 13.59 -6.47 20.16
C ASP A 183 15.12 -6.57 20.37
N LYS A 184 15.69 -7.76 20.13
CA LYS A 184 17.13 -8.01 20.33
C LYS A 184 18.01 -7.23 19.34
N GLN A 185 17.47 -6.85 18.19
CA GLN A 185 18.14 -6.06 17.15
C GLN A 185 17.81 -4.56 17.29
N ASN A 186 17.24 -4.16 18.43
CA ASN A 186 16.85 -2.81 18.76
C ASN A 186 15.75 -2.23 17.83
N TYR A 187 14.93 -3.08 17.22
CA TYR A 187 13.75 -2.65 16.46
C TYR A 187 12.55 -2.42 17.37
N ALA A 188 11.70 -1.45 17.01
CA ALA A 188 10.52 -1.08 17.76
C ALA A 188 9.48 -2.21 17.75
N LYS A 189 8.95 -2.56 18.93
CA LYS A 189 7.86 -3.52 19.07
C LYS A 189 6.52 -2.83 19.07
N TRP A 190 5.58 -3.48 18.42
CA TRP A 190 4.22 -3.03 18.19
C TRP A 190 3.23 -4.09 18.65
N ASN A 191 2.08 -3.64 19.10
CA ASN A 191 0.95 -4.49 19.41
C ASN A 191 -0.19 -4.18 18.45
N VAL A 192 -0.88 -5.23 18.03
CA VAL A 192 -2.11 -5.16 17.23
C VAL A 192 -3.27 -5.54 18.14
N PHE A 193 -4.21 -4.63 18.29
CA PHE A 193 -5.40 -4.79 19.10
C PHE A 193 -6.65 -4.83 18.22
N THR A 194 -7.70 -5.45 18.73
CA THR A 194 -9.09 -5.24 18.30
C THR A 194 -9.55 -3.82 18.71
N GLU A 195 -10.73 -3.41 18.26
CA GLU A 195 -11.31 -2.12 18.66
C GLU A 195 -11.64 -2.03 20.16
N ASP A 196 -12.02 -3.14 20.80
CA ASP A 196 -12.30 -3.22 22.24
C ASP A 196 -11.04 -3.29 23.12
N GLY A 197 -9.84 -3.31 22.52
CA GLY A 197 -8.56 -3.33 23.23
C GLY A 197 -7.99 -4.72 23.52
N THR A 198 -8.62 -5.78 23.04
CA THR A 198 -8.08 -7.15 23.10
C THR A 198 -6.82 -7.28 22.23
N LEU A 199 -5.72 -7.79 22.82
CA LEU A 199 -4.47 -8.01 22.09
C LEU A 199 -4.58 -9.19 21.14
N ILE A 200 -4.39 -8.95 19.85
CA ILE A 200 -4.41 -10.00 18.80
C ILE A 200 -3.00 -10.53 18.54
N LYS A 201 -2.03 -9.61 18.37
CA LYS A 201 -0.68 -9.98 17.91
C LYS A 201 0.37 -9.00 18.39
N LYS A 202 1.58 -9.52 18.64
CA LYS A 202 2.79 -8.71 18.85
C LYS A 202 3.65 -8.80 17.60
N VAL A 203 4.13 -7.66 17.11
CA VAL A 203 4.92 -7.56 15.88
C VAL A 203 6.09 -6.61 16.09
N THR A 204 7.07 -6.65 15.18
CA THR A 204 8.25 -5.78 15.20
C THR A 204 8.28 -4.99 13.89
N ALA A 205 8.59 -3.69 13.98
CA ALA A 205 8.83 -2.86 12.80
C ALA A 205 10.29 -3.00 12.35
N TYR A 206 10.52 -3.51 11.15
CA TYR A 206 11.86 -3.84 10.61
C TYR A 206 12.38 -2.81 9.63
#